data_AF-A0A9W4WQQ8-F1
#
_entry.id   AF-A0A9W4WQQ8-F1
#
_cell.length_a   1.000
_cell.length_b   1.000
_cell.length_c   1.000
_cell.angle_alpha   90.00
_cell.angle_beta   90.00
_cell.angle_gamma   90.00
#
_symmetry.space_group_name_H-M   'P 1'
#
loop_
_entity.id
_entity.type
_entity.pdbx_description
1 polymer ?
#
loop_
_entity_poly.entity_id
_entity_poly.type
_entity_poly.pdbx_seq_one_letter_code
_entity_poly.pdbx_strand_id
1 'polypeptide(L)'
;MASKFSSLFIASQLQLDAERKVSDDGGKLEGLEGLPLEIIFDIYQQLDVRSIFSLAKVNTLFHGLLKKNRAVILLPVLQREFSPFDELLQVYTASDQDLGQYGDTFQPRRVVFRRFPGDVSGVTLSQGGIRSDSAPSPEQVLFTRILTNGKSLSATTLPAPRSVAVNDRDFDSLLKYCLVVRRWEELFPQLHWFSNPEDCRQLKDTEKFRFRRALYRWWLYAFYFHGELPRPRGGHPEAFVNDVRISQMRLYPSTELMELKDLFTSVKQLVRHYVYPNLEQNLEPIQDMSSLDRMIENTIRERIVDTYAKLDPRDLMFYFENLFNYPRKRLVTDVNLRHPNFSRDQESLEAAVQAVVDERPWLYEVDDLSTVGGIVDVNKECEDRLNNDGSHDGTIPAPGAFQRPLSDWAPPGDDGRTLAERDHFHRYARRVLGNNLD
;
A
#
# COMPACT_ATOMS: atom_id res chain seq x y z
N MET A 1 -11.80 -8.76 24.23
CA MET A 1 -10.76 -9.68 24.75
C MET A 1 -9.52 -8.85 25.05
N ALA A 2 -9.30 -8.59 26.33
CA ALA A 2 -8.32 -7.64 26.84
C ALA A 2 -6.94 -8.29 27.04
N SER A 3 -5.91 -7.46 26.85
CA SER A 3 -4.51 -7.55 27.28
C SER A 3 -4.08 -8.81 28.04
N LYS A 4 -3.26 -9.65 27.40
CA LYS A 4 -2.48 -10.73 28.04
C LYS A 4 -0.98 -10.42 28.17
N PHE A 5 -0.57 -9.14 28.15
CA PHE A 5 0.84 -8.76 28.31
C PHE A 5 1.18 -8.06 29.65
N SER A 6 0.21 -7.82 30.54
CA SER A 6 0.44 -7.09 31.80
C SER A 6 0.57 -7.94 33.07
N SER A 7 0.33 -9.25 33.05
CA SER A 7 0.10 -10.01 34.30
C SER A 7 1.24 -10.92 34.76
N LEU A 8 2.46 -10.82 34.22
CA LEU A 8 3.57 -11.72 34.61
C LEU A 8 4.71 -11.08 35.39
N PHE A 9 4.67 -9.78 35.72
CA PHE A 9 5.84 -9.09 36.29
C PHE A 9 5.60 -8.25 37.54
N ILE A 10 4.37 -8.22 38.10
CA ILE A 10 4.11 -7.46 39.34
C ILE A 10 4.54 -8.23 40.61
N ALA A 11 4.73 -9.55 40.54
CA ALA A 11 4.99 -10.36 41.74
C ALA A 11 6.48 -10.43 42.15
N SER A 12 7.43 -10.04 41.30
CA SER A 12 8.87 -10.24 41.57
C SER A 12 9.61 -8.99 42.03
N GLN A 13 8.92 -7.84 42.12
CA GLN A 13 9.55 -6.53 42.32
C GLN A 13 9.51 -6.03 43.77
N LEU A 14 8.86 -6.76 44.70
CA LEU A 14 8.71 -6.34 46.10
C LEU A 14 9.73 -6.99 47.07
N GLN A 15 10.72 -7.72 46.57
CA GLN A 15 11.63 -8.49 47.43
C GLN A 15 13.13 -8.22 47.21
N LEU A 16 13.48 -7.22 46.38
CA LEU A 16 14.88 -6.84 46.10
C LEU A 16 15.27 -5.45 46.61
N ASP A 17 14.34 -4.69 47.20
CA ASP A 17 14.57 -3.28 47.62
C ASP A 17 15.06 -3.11 49.07
N ALA A 18 15.42 -4.19 49.78
CA ALA A 18 15.82 -4.09 51.19
C ALA A 18 17.33 -4.14 51.46
N GLU A 19 18.18 -4.46 50.48
CA GLU A 19 19.64 -4.56 50.71
C GLU A 19 20.46 -3.96 49.58
N ARG A 20 20.52 -2.62 49.52
CA ARG A 20 21.69 -1.95 48.93
C ARG A 20 22.15 -0.83 49.84
N LYS A 21 23.10 -1.20 50.70
CA LYS A 21 23.91 -0.30 51.51
C LYS A 21 24.54 0.79 50.63
N VAL A 22 24.46 2.00 51.16
CA VAL A 22 25.17 3.21 50.78
C VAL A 22 26.65 2.90 50.54
N SER A 23 27.09 3.07 49.30
CA SER A 23 28.49 3.36 48.96
C SER A 23 28.51 4.68 48.22
N ASP A 24 29.01 5.68 48.95
CA ASP A 24 29.36 7.02 48.52
C ASP A 24 30.53 6.93 47.52
N ASP A 25 30.21 6.98 46.22
CA ASP A 25 31.19 7.29 45.18
C ASP A 25 30.48 8.20 44.17
N GLY A 26 31.09 9.35 43.89
CA GLY A 26 30.56 10.38 43.00
C GLY A 26 30.43 9.82 41.59
N GLY A 27 29.24 9.30 41.27
CA GLY A 27 28.94 8.49 40.09
C GLY A 27 29.34 9.15 38.78
N LYS A 28 30.54 8.82 38.29
CA LYS A 28 30.83 8.88 36.87
C LYS A 28 30.03 7.76 36.23
N LEU A 29 28.98 8.11 35.49
CA LEU A 29 28.33 7.18 34.58
C LEU A 29 29.40 6.69 33.59
N GLU A 30 29.83 5.44 33.72
CA GLU A 30 30.80 4.84 32.81
C GLU A 30 30.09 4.34 31.53
N GLY A 31 30.71 4.56 30.36
CA GLY A 31 30.19 4.09 29.07
C GLY A 31 29.16 5.03 28.41
N LEU A 32 28.22 4.45 27.66
CA LEU A 32 27.22 5.19 26.85
C LEU A 32 26.33 6.12 27.70
N GLU A 33 26.14 5.84 28.99
CA GLU A 33 25.31 6.62 29.90
C GLU A 33 25.97 7.93 30.36
N GLY A 34 27.30 8.00 30.29
CA GLY A 34 28.07 9.22 30.59
C GLY A 34 28.24 10.16 29.39
N LEU A 35 27.70 9.80 28.23
CA LEU A 35 27.79 10.65 27.03
C LEU A 35 26.83 11.85 27.13
N PRO A 36 27.19 12.99 26.50
CA PRO A 36 26.24 14.09 26.31
C PRO A 36 24.97 13.62 25.60
N LEU A 37 23.82 14.20 25.95
CA LEU A 37 22.52 13.80 25.41
C LEU A 37 22.45 13.95 23.89
N GLU A 38 23.16 14.94 23.35
CA GLU A 38 23.28 15.20 21.91
C GLU A 38 23.87 13.97 21.19
N ILE A 39 24.96 13.41 21.74
CA ILE A 39 25.61 12.22 21.18
C ILE A 39 24.70 10.99 21.32
N ILE A 40 23.96 10.87 22.41
CA ILE A 40 22.99 9.77 22.59
C ILE A 40 21.87 9.89 21.56
N PHE A 41 21.37 11.09 21.28
CA PHE A 41 20.36 11.29 20.23
C PHE A 41 20.91 11.01 18.84
N ASP A 42 22.15 11.39 18.55
CA ASP A 42 22.82 11.05 17.29
C ASP A 42 22.96 9.54 17.13
N ILE A 43 23.33 8.81 18.18
CA ILE A 43 23.36 7.34 18.20
C ILE A 43 21.97 6.78 17.88
N TYR A 44 20.91 7.28 18.54
CA TYR A 44 19.54 6.86 18.29
C TYR A 44 19.12 7.05 16.83
N GLN A 45 19.51 8.16 16.19
CA GLN A 45 19.20 8.43 14.79
C GLN A 45 19.90 7.49 13.82
N GLN A 46 21.03 6.89 14.22
CA GLN A 46 21.73 5.91 13.38
C GLN A 46 21.15 4.50 13.48
N LEU A 47 20.42 4.17 14.55
CA LEU A 47 19.84 2.84 14.76
C LEU A 47 18.60 2.59 13.89
N ASP A 48 18.32 1.32 13.62
CA ASP A 48 17.04 0.88 13.04
C ASP A 48 15.94 0.86 14.12
N VAL A 49 14.67 0.87 13.69
CA VAL A 49 13.54 0.92 14.63
C VAL A 49 13.61 -0.21 15.66
N ARG A 50 14.03 -1.42 15.26
CA ARG A 50 14.14 -2.56 16.16
C ARG A 50 15.26 -2.37 17.19
N SER A 51 16.43 -1.87 16.78
CA SER A 51 17.53 -1.62 17.73
C SER A 51 17.22 -0.49 18.69
N ILE A 52 16.45 0.53 18.30
CA ILE A 52 16.00 1.60 19.20
C ILE A 52 15.21 1.03 20.38
N PHE A 53 14.22 0.18 20.10
CA PHE A 53 13.44 -0.47 21.14
C PHE A 53 14.25 -1.49 21.95
N SER A 54 15.28 -2.09 21.35
CA SER A 54 16.17 -3.00 22.04
C SER A 54 17.09 -2.25 23.01
N LEU A 55 17.67 -1.12 22.58
CA LEU A 55 18.49 -0.24 23.41
C LEU A 55 17.68 0.33 24.59
N ALA A 56 16.44 0.74 24.33
CA ALA A 56 15.54 1.22 25.37
C ALA A 56 15.17 0.16 26.42
N LYS A 57 15.41 -1.14 26.17
CA LYS A 57 15.24 -2.21 27.15
C LYS A 57 16.48 -2.43 28.02
N VAL A 58 17.64 -1.92 27.62
CA VAL A 58 18.91 -2.15 28.32
C VAL A 58 18.99 -1.36 29.62
N ASN A 59 18.54 -0.09 29.62
CA ASN A 59 18.57 0.77 30.82
C ASN A 59 17.33 1.69 30.89
N THR A 60 16.89 1.96 32.12
CA THR A 60 15.92 3.01 32.50
C THR A 60 16.23 4.41 31.92
N LEU A 61 17.50 4.80 31.79
CA LEU A 61 17.90 6.07 31.18
C LEU A 61 17.50 6.11 29.70
N PHE A 62 17.90 5.09 28.93
CA PHE A 62 17.55 4.98 27.51
C PHE A 62 16.04 4.85 27.31
N HIS A 63 15.36 4.06 28.16
CA HIS A 63 13.90 3.99 28.18
C HIS A 63 13.25 5.37 28.41
N GLY A 64 13.74 6.09 29.42
CA GLY A 64 13.25 7.42 29.77
C GLY A 64 13.46 8.45 28.66
N LEU A 65 14.63 8.41 28.00
CA LEU A 65 14.94 9.27 26.85
C LEU A 65 14.02 9.00 25.68
N LEU A 66 13.81 7.73 25.31
CA LEU A 66 12.88 7.34 24.25
C LEU A 66 11.44 7.77 24.57
N LYS A 67 11.00 7.57 25.82
CA LYS A 67 9.64 7.92 26.24
C LYS A 67 9.38 9.42 26.22
N LYS A 68 10.36 10.25 26.62
CA LYS A 68 10.23 11.71 26.69
C LYS A 68 10.45 12.40 25.34
N ASN A 69 11.34 11.87 24.50
CA ASN A 69 11.76 12.50 23.24
C ASN A 69 11.38 11.65 22.02
N ARG A 70 10.21 11.00 22.11
CA ARG A 70 9.78 9.97 21.16
C ARG A 70 9.76 10.47 19.72
N ALA A 71 9.22 11.68 19.48
CA ALA A 71 9.19 12.28 18.15
C ALA A 71 10.57 12.56 17.58
N VAL A 72 11.45 13.16 18.40
CA VAL A 72 12.80 13.55 17.98
C VAL A 72 13.63 12.33 17.59
N ILE A 73 13.43 11.20 18.29
CA ILE A 73 14.13 9.95 18.01
C ILE A 73 13.49 9.20 16.83
N LEU A 74 12.17 8.96 16.87
CA LEU A 74 11.54 8.06 15.91
C LEU A 74 11.31 8.71 14.55
N LEU A 75 10.96 9.99 14.48
CA LEU A 75 10.57 10.60 13.21
C LEU A 75 11.69 10.58 12.15
N PRO A 76 12.94 10.98 12.46
CA PRO A 76 14.03 10.90 11.48
C PRO A 76 14.34 9.47 11.06
N VAL A 77 14.28 8.53 12.00
CA VAL A 77 14.55 7.11 11.75
C VAL A 77 13.47 6.53 10.83
N LEU A 78 12.20 6.84 11.10
CA LEU A 78 11.09 6.40 10.24
C LEU A 78 11.18 7.02 8.85
N GLN A 79 11.56 8.30 8.73
CA GLN A 79 11.78 8.96 7.45
C GLN A 79 12.89 8.29 6.63
N ARG A 80 13.96 7.87 7.29
CA ARG A 80 15.09 7.16 6.64
C ARG A 80 14.72 5.74 6.26
N GLU A 81 14.16 4.97 7.20
CA GLU A 81 13.92 3.54 7.01
C GLU A 81 12.72 3.21 6.14
N PHE A 82 11.70 4.08 6.14
CA PHE A 82 10.43 3.87 5.43
C PHE A 82 10.20 4.92 4.35
N SER A 83 11.30 5.44 3.79
CA SER A 83 11.24 6.32 2.62
C SER A 83 10.62 5.59 1.41
N PRO A 84 9.70 6.21 0.64
CA PRO A 84 9.18 7.58 0.80
C PRO A 84 8.13 7.68 1.91
N PHE A 85 8.50 8.36 3.01
CA PHE A 85 7.71 8.34 4.24
C PHE A 85 6.45 9.21 4.17
N ASP A 86 6.48 10.24 3.33
CA ASP A 86 5.34 11.10 3.06
C ASP A 86 4.18 10.33 2.40
N GLU A 87 4.46 9.37 1.52
CA GLU A 87 3.45 8.48 0.94
C GLU A 87 2.87 7.52 1.99
N LEU A 88 3.69 6.96 2.89
CA LEU A 88 3.20 6.18 4.02
C LEU A 88 2.26 7.00 4.91
N LEU A 89 2.56 8.29 5.10
CA LEU A 89 1.67 9.18 5.85
C LEU A 89 0.34 9.42 5.12
N GLN A 90 0.30 9.42 3.79
CA GLN A 90 -0.97 9.49 3.04
C GLN A 90 -1.85 8.29 3.33
N VAL A 91 -1.26 7.09 3.43
CA VAL A 91 -1.94 5.84 3.82
C VAL A 91 -2.42 5.92 5.26
N TYR A 92 -1.54 6.33 6.18
CA TYR A 92 -1.88 6.40 7.60
C TYR A 92 -3.00 7.42 7.88
N THR A 93 -3.00 8.55 7.18
CA THR A 93 -3.98 9.62 7.34
C THR A 93 -5.18 9.48 6.39
N ALA A 94 -5.33 8.32 5.75
CA ALA A 94 -6.43 8.02 4.85
C ALA A 94 -7.81 8.18 5.56
N SER A 95 -8.76 8.80 4.86
CA SER A 95 -10.09 9.17 5.36
C SER A 95 -11.07 9.21 4.20
N ASP A 96 -12.34 8.96 4.49
CA ASP A 96 -13.48 9.03 3.57
C ASP A 96 -13.74 10.42 2.99
N GLN A 97 -13.38 11.50 3.71
CA GLN A 97 -13.70 12.86 3.30
C GLN A 97 -12.89 13.36 2.10
N ASP A 98 -11.86 12.64 1.69
CA ASP A 98 -10.91 13.11 0.67
C ASP A 98 -11.43 12.91 -0.75
N LEU A 99 -12.33 11.95 -0.94
CA LEU A 99 -13.01 11.76 -2.23
C LEU A 99 -14.18 12.74 -2.42
N GLY A 100 -14.74 13.30 -1.33
CA GLY A 100 -15.94 14.13 -1.40
C GLY A 100 -15.72 15.59 -1.80
N GLN A 101 -14.48 16.10 -1.70
CA GLN A 101 -14.20 17.54 -1.84
C GLN A 101 -13.86 17.97 -3.27
N TYR A 102 -13.32 17.07 -4.09
CA TYR A 102 -12.67 17.43 -5.37
C TYR A 102 -13.33 16.77 -6.59
N GLY A 103 -14.56 16.26 -6.43
CA GLY A 103 -15.28 15.54 -7.49
C GLY A 103 -14.49 14.33 -7.94
N ASP A 104 -14.18 14.28 -9.24
CA ASP A 104 -13.46 13.16 -9.85
C ASP A 104 -11.93 13.35 -9.90
N THR A 105 -11.40 14.43 -9.32
CA THR A 105 -9.95 14.70 -9.28
C THR A 105 -9.37 14.33 -7.93
N PHE A 106 -8.33 13.49 -7.92
CA PHE A 106 -7.67 13.07 -6.69
C PHE A 106 -6.64 14.12 -6.24
N GLN A 107 -6.65 14.47 -4.95
CA GLN A 107 -5.65 15.38 -4.38
C GLN A 107 -4.99 14.80 -3.11
N PRO A 108 -3.65 14.62 -3.08
CA PRO A 108 -2.92 14.18 -1.90
C PRO A 108 -3.01 15.20 -0.76
N ARG A 109 -3.02 14.72 0.50
CA ARG A 109 -3.14 15.56 1.69
C ARG A 109 -1.85 16.26 2.05
N ARG A 110 -1.97 17.42 2.67
CA ARG A 110 -0.86 18.05 3.39
C ARG A 110 -0.77 17.49 4.82
N VAL A 111 0.25 16.71 5.11
CA VAL A 111 0.45 16.13 6.46
C VAL A 111 1.44 16.99 7.25
N VAL A 112 1.03 17.45 8.43
CA VAL A 112 1.83 18.29 9.31
C VAL A 112 2.01 17.61 10.67
N PHE A 113 3.22 17.54 11.17
CA PHE A 113 3.51 17.07 12.51
C PHE A 113 3.40 18.21 13.53
N ARG A 114 2.58 18.04 14.57
CA ARG A 114 2.43 19.01 15.67
C ARG A 114 3.10 18.47 16.93
N ARG A 115 4.02 19.24 17.50
CA ARG A 115 4.81 18.83 18.68
C ARG A 115 3.99 18.88 19.96
N PHE A 116 3.06 19.83 20.06
CA PHE A 116 2.20 20.02 21.23
C PHE A 116 0.84 20.61 20.82
N PRO A 117 -0.20 20.47 21.67
CA PRO A 117 -1.49 21.14 21.45
C PRO A 117 -1.31 22.66 21.43
N GLY A 118 -1.52 23.28 20.26
CA GLY A 118 -1.31 24.73 20.05
C GLY A 118 -0.16 25.09 19.10
N ASP A 119 0.61 24.11 18.63
CA ASP A 119 1.59 24.31 17.55
C ASP A 119 0.88 24.58 16.22
N VAL A 120 0.73 25.87 15.88
CA VAL A 120 -0.03 26.32 14.69
C VAL A 120 0.77 26.07 13.40
N SER A 121 2.11 26.18 13.47
CA SER A 121 3.00 25.97 12.32
C SER A 121 3.23 24.50 12.01
N GLY A 122 3.55 23.71 13.05
CA GLY A 122 4.03 22.33 12.90
C GLY A 122 5.23 22.16 11.95
N VAL A 123 5.64 20.92 11.74
CA VAL A 123 6.62 20.54 10.70
C VAL A 123 5.87 19.85 9.58
N THR A 124 5.91 20.39 8.36
CA THR A 124 5.23 19.76 7.22
C THR A 124 6.01 18.51 6.82
N LEU A 125 5.37 17.34 6.92
CA LEU A 125 5.95 16.04 6.57
C LEU A 125 5.58 15.62 5.14
N SER A 126 4.41 16.03 4.65
CA SER A 126 3.99 15.85 3.27
C SER A 126 3.29 17.12 2.79
N GLN A 127 3.66 17.62 1.61
CA GLN A 127 3.13 18.89 1.10
C GLN A 127 1.72 18.78 0.51
N GLY A 128 1.28 17.56 0.16
CA GLY A 128 0.04 17.33 -0.58
C GLY A 128 0.18 17.61 -2.09
N GLY A 129 -0.93 17.58 -2.81
CA GLY A 129 -1.00 17.98 -4.22
C GLY A 129 -0.60 19.44 -4.45
N ILE A 130 -0.49 19.86 -5.73
CA ILE A 130 0.12 21.13 -6.19
C ILE A 130 -0.12 22.32 -5.23
N ARG A 131 0.99 22.91 -4.76
CA ARG A 131 1.08 24.35 -4.46
C ARG A 131 1.55 25.05 -5.74
N SER A 132 0.75 25.97 -6.28
CA SER A 132 1.27 26.96 -7.22
C SER A 132 2.11 27.96 -6.41
N ASP A 133 3.38 27.61 -6.17
CA ASP A 133 4.37 28.53 -5.57
C ASP A 133 5.47 28.93 -6.57
N SER A 134 5.36 28.54 -7.85
CA SER A 134 6.06 29.26 -8.91
C SER A 134 5.11 30.33 -9.47
N ALA A 135 5.41 31.60 -9.19
CA ALA A 135 4.97 32.65 -10.10
C ALA A 135 5.46 32.24 -11.50
N PRO A 136 4.58 32.12 -12.51
CA PRO A 136 5.00 31.72 -13.84
C PRO A 136 6.06 32.72 -14.31
N SER A 137 7.15 32.22 -14.90
CA SER A 137 8.17 33.12 -15.43
C SER A 137 7.51 34.08 -16.44
N PRO A 138 7.97 35.34 -16.55
CA PRO A 138 7.37 36.32 -17.45
C PRO A 138 7.25 35.80 -18.90
N GLU A 139 8.18 34.92 -19.30
CA GLU A 139 8.20 34.27 -20.61
C GLU A 139 7.10 33.22 -20.78
N GLN A 140 6.79 32.41 -19.76
CA GLN A 140 5.68 31.46 -19.79
C GLN A 140 4.34 32.18 -19.87
N VAL A 141 4.15 33.27 -19.11
CA VAL A 141 2.96 34.12 -19.19
C VAL A 141 2.78 34.74 -20.58
N LEU A 142 3.89 35.15 -21.21
CA LEU A 142 3.88 35.71 -22.57
C LEU A 142 3.49 34.66 -23.61
N PHE A 143 4.10 33.46 -23.54
CA PHE A 143 3.79 32.34 -24.44
C PHE A 143 2.33 31.88 -24.31
N THR A 144 1.81 31.75 -23.09
CA THR A 144 0.40 31.39 -22.87
C THR A 144 -0.55 32.47 -23.38
N ARG A 145 -0.20 33.76 -23.25
CA ARG A 145 -1.02 34.88 -23.81
C ARG A 145 -1.07 34.91 -25.33
N ILE A 146 0.05 34.60 -26.00
CA ILE A 146 0.14 34.59 -27.47
C ILE A 146 -0.66 33.42 -28.05
N LEU A 147 -0.62 32.25 -27.42
CA LEU A 147 -1.36 31.06 -27.88
C LEU A 147 -2.87 31.15 -27.64
N THR A 148 -3.32 31.97 -26.67
CA THR A 148 -4.74 32.02 -26.24
C THR A 148 -5.53 33.23 -26.73
N ASN A 149 -4.97 34.06 -27.63
CA ASN A 149 -5.64 35.26 -28.17
C ASN A 149 -6.32 36.12 -27.07
N GLY A 150 -5.66 36.26 -25.92
CA GLY A 150 -6.15 37.09 -24.82
C GLY A 150 -7.37 36.54 -24.06
N LYS A 151 -7.85 35.33 -24.35
CA LYS A 151 -8.82 34.65 -23.50
C LYS A 151 -8.07 33.84 -22.46
N SER A 152 -8.11 34.30 -21.21
CA SER A 152 -7.64 33.51 -20.06
C SER A 152 -8.34 32.16 -20.11
N LEU A 153 -7.63 31.10 -20.47
CA LEU A 153 -8.02 29.77 -20.05
C LEU A 153 -8.04 29.87 -18.52
N SER A 154 -9.22 29.73 -17.92
CA SER A 154 -9.32 29.53 -16.49
C SER A 154 -8.48 28.29 -16.18
N ALA A 155 -7.23 28.50 -15.78
CA ALA A 155 -6.50 27.52 -15.01
C ALA A 155 -7.34 27.34 -13.76
N THR A 156 -8.22 26.34 -13.78
CA THR A 156 -9.08 25.96 -12.67
C THR A 156 -8.13 25.65 -11.53
N THR A 157 -7.86 26.65 -10.70
CA THR A 157 -6.90 26.52 -9.63
C THR A 157 -7.55 25.58 -8.65
N LEU A 158 -7.08 24.32 -8.61
CA LEU A 158 -7.63 23.35 -7.68
C LEU A 158 -7.56 23.92 -6.26
N PRO A 159 -8.57 23.66 -5.40
CA PRO A 159 -8.55 24.15 -4.04
C PRO A 159 -7.32 23.63 -3.29
N ALA A 160 -6.91 24.34 -2.23
CA ALA A 160 -5.74 23.96 -1.45
C ALA A 160 -5.92 22.56 -0.85
N PRO A 161 -4.86 21.71 -0.85
CA PRO A 161 -4.95 20.34 -0.37
C PRO A 161 -5.38 20.29 1.10
N ARG A 162 -6.25 19.33 1.43
CA ARG A 162 -6.71 19.10 2.80
C ARG A 162 -5.51 18.83 3.70
N SER A 163 -5.47 19.49 4.86
CA SER A 163 -4.38 19.33 5.82
C SER A 163 -4.78 18.47 7.01
N VAL A 164 -3.93 17.51 7.37
CA VAL A 164 -4.10 16.62 8.53
C VAL A 164 -2.89 16.74 9.46
N ALA A 165 -3.15 16.79 10.77
CA ALA A 165 -2.11 16.89 11.78
C ALA A 165 -1.82 15.53 12.43
N VAL A 166 -0.54 15.15 12.48
CA VAL A 166 -0.03 13.95 13.19
C VAL A 166 0.70 14.41 14.45
N ASN A 167 0.59 13.65 15.53
CA ASN A 167 1.18 13.96 16.84
C ASN A 167 1.82 12.72 17.49
N ASP A 168 2.42 12.89 18.68
CA ASP A 168 3.14 11.81 19.38
C ASP A 168 2.30 10.55 19.68
N ARG A 169 0.98 10.69 19.81
CA ARG A 169 0.10 9.55 20.12
C ARG A 169 -0.08 8.62 18.92
N ASP A 170 0.20 9.13 17.73
CA ASP A 170 0.01 8.41 16.47
C ASP A 170 1.13 7.41 16.20
N PHE A 171 2.29 7.57 16.83
CA PHE A 171 3.45 6.71 16.60
C PHE A 171 3.17 5.22 16.86
N ASP A 172 2.39 4.86 17.88
CA ASP A 172 2.08 3.44 18.14
C ASP A 172 1.26 2.81 17.02
N SER A 173 0.36 3.58 16.42
CA SER A 173 -0.42 3.13 15.27
C SER A 173 0.44 3.12 14.00
N LEU A 174 1.24 4.16 13.78
CA LEU A 174 2.13 4.27 12.63
C LEU A 174 3.16 3.12 12.59
N LEU A 175 3.71 2.73 13.75
CA LEU A 175 4.62 1.58 13.86
C LEU A 175 3.96 0.27 13.41
N LYS A 176 2.64 0.11 13.55
CA LYS A 176 1.93 -1.07 13.03
C LYS A 176 1.93 -1.09 11.50
N TYR A 177 1.81 0.08 10.85
CA TYR A 177 1.96 0.16 9.40
C TYR A 177 3.39 -0.19 8.99
N CYS A 178 4.40 0.36 9.66
CA CYS A 178 5.80 0.02 9.44
C CYS A 178 6.08 -1.50 9.55
N LEU A 179 5.44 -2.19 10.50
CA LEU A 179 5.57 -3.65 10.63
C LEU A 179 4.98 -4.40 9.42
N VAL A 180 3.82 -3.97 8.91
CA VAL A 180 3.23 -4.56 7.69
C VAL A 180 4.17 -4.35 6.51
N VAL A 181 4.74 -3.16 6.37
CA VAL A 181 5.70 -2.83 5.30
C VAL A 181 6.93 -3.73 5.35
N ARG A 182 7.52 -3.92 6.53
CA ARG A 182 8.69 -4.83 6.69
C ARG A 182 8.36 -6.25 6.28
N ARG A 183 7.20 -6.78 6.69
CA ARG A 183 6.76 -8.14 6.33
C ARG A 183 6.60 -8.32 4.82
N TRP A 184 6.02 -7.32 4.16
CA TRP A 184 5.90 -7.34 2.71
C TRP A 184 7.24 -7.21 2.00
N GLU A 185 8.15 -6.36 2.49
CA GLU A 185 9.52 -6.21 1.96
C GLU A 185 10.32 -7.52 2.08
N GLU A 186 10.10 -8.30 3.15
CA GLU A 186 10.69 -9.62 3.36
C GLU A 186 10.09 -10.70 2.45
N LEU A 187 8.78 -10.63 2.19
CA LEU A 187 8.04 -11.63 1.40
C LEU A 187 8.19 -11.41 -0.11
N PHE A 188 8.23 -10.15 -0.56
CA PHE A 188 8.18 -9.79 -1.97
C PHE A 188 9.18 -10.53 -2.87
N PRO A 189 10.47 -10.68 -2.51
CA PRO A 189 11.42 -11.47 -3.30
C PRO A 189 10.91 -12.86 -3.68
N GLN A 190 10.30 -13.58 -2.73
CA GLN A 190 9.83 -14.94 -2.96
C GLN A 190 8.65 -14.99 -3.94
N LEU A 191 7.86 -13.92 -3.98
CA LEU A 191 6.71 -13.79 -4.88
C LEU A 191 7.14 -13.35 -6.28
N HIS A 192 8.10 -12.43 -6.36
CA HIS A 192 8.61 -11.92 -7.64
C HIS A 192 9.37 -13.01 -8.41
N TRP A 193 10.28 -13.72 -7.73
CA TRP A 193 11.04 -14.84 -8.31
C TRP A 193 10.33 -16.19 -8.18
N PHE A 194 9.00 -16.21 -8.08
CA PHE A 194 8.25 -17.46 -7.85
C PHE A 194 8.50 -18.51 -8.95
N SER A 195 8.62 -18.08 -10.21
CA SER A 195 8.91 -18.98 -11.34
C SER A 195 10.39 -19.36 -11.46
N ASN A 196 11.31 -18.52 -10.97
CA ASN A 196 12.76 -18.68 -11.09
C ASN A 196 13.41 -18.50 -9.70
N PRO A 197 13.18 -19.42 -8.75
CA PRO A 197 13.63 -19.27 -7.36
C PRO A 197 15.16 -19.20 -7.21
N GLU A 198 15.91 -19.69 -8.19
CA GLU A 198 17.38 -19.58 -8.28
C GLU A 198 17.89 -18.14 -8.33
N ASP A 199 17.09 -17.21 -8.86
CA ASP A 199 17.43 -15.79 -8.96
C ASP A 199 17.01 -15.00 -7.71
N CYS A 200 16.33 -15.67 -6.76
CA CYS A 200 15.78 -15.02 -5.57
C CYS A 200 16.89 -14.47 -4.67
N ARG A 201 16.82 -13.16 -4.42
CA ARG A 201 17.76 -12.44 -3.55
C ARG A 201 17.06 -11.39 -2.71
N GLN A 202 17.76 -10.85 -1.71
CA GLN A 202 17.28 -9.68 -1.00
C GLN A 202 17.25 -8.45 -1.92
N LEU A 203 16.29 -7.56 -1.67
CA LEU A 203 16.18 -6.28 -2.36
C LEU A 203 17.34 -5.35 -1.96
N LYS A 204 17.91 -4.67 -2.96
CA LYS A 204 18.85 -3.54 -2.77
C LYS A 204 18.09 -2.34 -2.20
N ASP A 205 18.80 -1.36 -1.64
CA ASP A 205 18.14 -0.20 -1.01
C ASP A 205 17.30 0.64 -1.98
N THR A 206 17.73 0.75 -3.24
CA THR A 206 16.95 1.41 -4.30
C THR A 206 15.67 0.63 -4.64
N GLU A 207 15.76 -0.70 -4.69
CA GLU A 207 14.62 -1.59 -4.94
C GLU A 207 13.65 -1.57 -3.76
N LYS A 208 14.14 -1.51 -2.52
CA LYS A 208 13.32 -1.33 -1.31
C LYS A 208 12.55 -0.01 -1.35
N PHE A 209 13.19 1.07 -1.79
CA PHE A 209 12.51 2.36 -1.96
C PHE A 209 11.37 2.26 -2.98
N ARG A 210 11.62 1.71 -4.17
CA ARG A 210 10.61 1.48 -5.22
C ARG A 210 9.48 0.57 -4.74
N PHE A 211 9.84 -0.53 -4.09
CA PHE A 211 8.91 -1.47 -3.49
C PHE A 211 7.96 -0.77 -2.49
N ARG A 212 8.52 0.00 -1.54
CA ARG A 212 7.72 0.70 -0.52
C ARG A 212 6.79 1.74 -1.15
N ARG A 213 7.29 2.50 -2.13
CA ARG A 213 6.49 3.45 -2.91
C ARG A 213 5.30 2.77 -3.59
N ALA A 214 5.53 1.69 -4.33
CA ALA A 214 4.47 0.89 -4.93
C ALA A 214 3.48 0.35 -3.88
N LEU A 215 3.98 -0.16 -2.76
CA LEU A 215 3.17 -0.69 -1.67
C LEU A 215 2.26 0.38 -1.06
N TYR A 216 2.77 1.58 -0.81
CA TYR A 216 1.98 2.67 -0.24
C TYR A 216 0.84 3.10 -1.18
N ARG A 217 1.10 3.12 -2.49
CA ARG A 217 0.10 3.47 -3.50
C ARG A 217 -0.97 2.41 -3.64
N TRP A 218 -0.60 1.13 -3.68
CA TRP A 218 -1.56 0.04 -3.62
C TRP A 218 -2.39 0.12 -2.34
N TRP A 219 -1.78 0.33 -1.17
CA TRP A 219 -2.50 0.45 0.09
C TRP A 219 -3.51 1.60 0.08
N LEU A 220 -3.08 2.76 -0.41
CA LEU A 220 -3.93 3.93 -0.52
C LEU A 220 -5.10 3.69 -1.49
N TYR A 221 -4.81 3.07 -2.64
CA TYR A 221 -5.83 2.71 -3.62
C TYR A 221 -6.84 1.71 -3.05
N ALA A 222 -6.36 0.67 -2.36
CA ALA A 222 -7.20 -0.33 -1.74
C ALA A 222 -8.13 0.30 -0.70
N PHE A 223 -7.62 1.23 0.14
CA PHE A 223 -8.44 1.97 1.09
C PHE A 223 -9.57 2.74 0.40
N TYR A 224 -9.27 3.51 -0.65
CA TYR A 224 -10.27 4.38 -1.28
C TYR A 224 -11.26 3.64 -2.17
N PHE A 225 -10.81 2.62 -2.89
CA PHE A 225 -11.54 2.08 -4.03
C PHE A 225 -11.87 0.61 -3.91
N HIS A 226 -11.20 -0.13 -3.01
CA HIS A 226 -11.50 -1.55 -2.76
C HIS A 226 -12.11 -1.81 -1.39
N GLY A 227 -11.92 -0.91 -0.43
CA GLY A 227 -12.47 -0.97 0.92
C GLY A 227 -13.98 -0.72 0.97
N GLU A 228 -14.47 -0.23 2.12
CA GLU A 228 -15.91 -0.06 2.35
C GLU A 228 -16.50 1.25 1.82
N LEU A 229 -15.68 2.11 1.23
CA LEU A 229 -16.16 3.35 0.63
C LEU A 229 -16.98 3.08 -0.63
N PRO A 230 -17.99 3.93 -0.93
CA PRO A 230 -18.74 3.82 -2.17
C PRO A 230 -17.81 3.85 -3.39
N ARG A 231 -18.06 2.94 -4.34
CA ARG A 231 -17.33 2.94 -5.60
C ARG A 231 -17.59 4.25 -6.35
N PRO A 232 -16.56 4.94 -6.87
CA PRO A 232 -16.76 6.18 -7.62
C PRO A 232 -17.64 6.00 -8.85
N ARG A 233 -17.47 4.86 -9.55
CA ARG A 233 -18.29 4.44 -10.68
C ARG A 233 -18.52 2.93 -10.64
N GLY A 234 -19.62 2.49 -11.26
CA GLY A 234 -19.96 1.07 -11.40
C GLY A 234 -19.05 0.31 -12.37
N GLY A 235 -18.61 0.93 -13.47
CA GLY A 235 -17.74 0.33 -14.47
C GLY A 235 -16.26 0.27 -14.08
N HIS A 236 -15.47 -0.50 -14.83
CA HIS A 236 -14.02 -0.52 -14.71
C HIS A 236 -13.38 0.80 -15.17
N PRO A 237 -12.25 1.23 -14.59
CA PRO A 237 -11.47 2.37 -15.09
C PRO A 237 -11.19 2.26 -16.60
N GLU A 238 -11.38 3.36 -17.34
CA GLU A 238 -11.23 3.45 -18.79
C GLU A 238 -10.42 4.70 -19.17
N ALA A 239 -9.53 4.60 -20.14
CA ALA A 239 -8.69 5.70 -20.60
C ALA A 239 -9.54 6.92 -21.03
N PHE A 240 -9.05 8.12 -20.72
CA PHE A 240 -9.70 9.41 -21.03
C PHE A 240 -11.08 9.63 -20.40
N VAL A 241 -11.52 8.75 -19.49
CA VAL A 241 -12.74 8.94 -18.70
C VAL A 241 -12.39 9.69 -17.40
N ASN A 242 -13.31 10.56 -16.96
CA ASN A 242 -13.20 11.21 -15.66
C ASN A 242 -13.57 10.21 -14.57
N ASP A 243 -12.55 9.75 -13.85
CA ASP A 243 -12.66 8.73 -12.83
C ASP A 243 -11.55 8.99 -11.82
N VAL A 244 -11.92 9.20 -10.56
CA VAL A 244 -10.96 9.53 -9.48
C VAL A 244 -9.91 8.44 -9.28
N ARG A 245 -10.22 7.18 -9.63
CA ARG A 245 -9.25 6.07 -9.62
C ARG A 245 -8.10 6.33 -10.60
N ILE A 246 -8.45 6.79 -11.80
CA ILE A 246 -7.50 7.10 -12.86
C ILE A 246 -6.80 8.42 -12.54
N SER A 247 -7.52 9.41 -12.01
CA SER A 247 -6.94 10.68 -11.57
C SER A 247 -5.82 10.47 -10.55
N GLN A 248 -5.99 9.54 -9.59
CA GLN A 248 -4.91 9.16 -8.67
C GLN A 248 -3.71 8.60 -9.43
N MET A 249 -3.93 7.67 -10.37
CA MET A 249 -2.84 7.04 -11.14
C MET A 249 -2.12 8.04 -12.05
N ARG A 250 -2.82 9.03 -12.61
CA ARG A 250 -2.23 10.07 -13.46
C ARG A 250 -1.16 10.89 -12.75
N LEU A 251 -1.20 11.00 -11.41
CA LEU A 251 -0.17 11.71 -10.64
C LEU A 251 1.21 11.06 -10.74
N TYR A 252 1.28 9.79 -11.13
CA TYR A 252 2.51 9.01 -11.09
C TYR A 252 3.11 8.85 -12.49
N PRO A 253 4.42 9.03 -12.67
CA PRO A 253 5.13 8.73 -13.91
C PRO A 253 5.05 7.25 -14.31
N SER A 254 5.31 6.95 -15.58
CA SER A 254 5.24 5.61 -16.16
C SER A 254 6.11 4.60 -15.46
N THR A 255 7.33 4.97 -15.08
CA THR A 255 8.24 4.08 -14.34
C THR A 255 7.61 3.62 -13.03
N GLU A 256 7.00 4.53 -12.29
CA GLU A 256 6.39 4.22 -11.00
C GLU A 256 5.05 3.48 -11.14
N LEU A 257 4.32 3.68 -12.25
CA LEU A 257 3.16 2.85 -12.58
C LEU A 257 3.57 1.41 -12.89
N MET A 258 4.71 1.20 -13.56
CA MET A 258 5.23 -0.14 -13.82
C MET A 258 5.75 -0.82 -12.55
N GLU A 259 6.37 -0.08 -11.63
CA GLU A 259 6.69 -0.59 -10.28
C GLU A 259 5.43 -1.06 -9.53
N LEU A 260 4.34 -0.29 -9.64
CA LEU A 260 3.06 -0.66 -9.04
C LEU A 260 2.46 -1.91 -9.67
N LYS A 261 2.53 -2.04 -11.01
CA LYS A 261 2.08 -3.21 -11.75
C LYS A 261 2.89 -4.47 -11.41
N ASP A 262 4.21 -4.35 -11.29
CA ASP A 262 5.11 -5.44 -10.86
C ASP A 262 4.78 -5.92 -9.44
N LEU A 263 4.61 -4.99 -8.49
CA LEU A 263 4.14 -5.32 -7.15
C LEU A 263 2.81 -6.08 -7.20
N PHE A 264 1.84 -5.55 -7.95
CA PHE A 264 0.50 -6.10 -7.95
C PHE A 264 0.44 -7.47 -8.63
N THR A 265 1.32 -7.73 -9.61
CA THR A 265 1.55 -9.08 -10.14
C THR A 265 1.99 -10.04 -9.03
N SER A 266 2.94 -9.63 -8.21
CA SER A 266 3.39 -10.42 -7.05
C SER A 266 2.28 -10.64 -6.01
N VAL A 267 1.40 -9.64 -5.80
CA VAL A 267 0.19 -9.79 -4.97
C VAL A 267 -0.75 -10.86 -5.53
N LYS A 268 -1.01 -10.85 -6.84
CA LYS A 268 -1.80 -11.90 -7.49
C LYS A 268 -1.13 -13.28 -7.38
N GLN A 269 0.21 -13.36 -7.42
CA GLN A 269 0.93 -14.61 -7.15
C GLN A 269 0.73 -15.11 -5.72
N LEU A 270 0.79 -14.23 -4.71
CA LEU A 270 0.49 -14.59 -3.32
C LEU A 270 -0.92 -15.20 -3.23
N VAL A 271 -1.91 -14.55 -3.83
CA VAL A 271 -3.28 -15.06 -3.79
C VAL A 271 -3.39 -16.39 -4.52
N ARG A 272 -2.87 -16.48 -5.75
CA ARG A 272 -2.93 -17.67 -6.61
C ARG A 272 -2.27 -18.90 -5.97
N HIS A 273 -1.13 -18.72 -5.31
CA HIS A 273 -0.31 -19.84 -4.83
C HIS A 273 -0.45 -20.14 -3.34
N TYR A 274 -0.99 -19.22 -2.55
CA TYR A 274 -1.15 -19.43 -1.10
C TYR A 274 -2.59 -19.33 -0.61
N VAL A 275 -3.32 -18.29 -1.01
CA VAL A 275 -4.71 -18.09 -0.55
C VAL A 275 -5.68 -19.03 -1.26
N TYR A 276 -5.61 -19.09 -2.59
CA TYR A 276 -6.50 -19.88 -3.42
C TYR A 276 -6.42 -21.39 -3.14
N PRO A 277 -5.25 -22.03 -2.99
CA PRO A 277 -5.17 -23.44 -2.63
C PRO A 277 -5.82 -23.75 -1.27
N ASN A 278 -5.84 -22.79 -0.35
CA ASN A 278 -6.52 -22.90 0.93
C ASN A 278 -8.07 -22.90 0.78
N LEU A 279 -8.58 -22.23 -0.24
CA LEU A 279 -10.00 -22.27 -0.63
C LEU A 279 -10.36 -23.62 -1.27
N GLU A 280 -9.43 -24.24 -1.99
CA GLU A 280 -9.62 -25.55 -2.61
C GLU A 280 -9.36 -26.74 -1.66
N GLN A 281 -8.90 -26.49 -0.43
CA GLN A 281 -8.64 -27.57 0.52
C GLN A 281 -9.87 -28.48 0.68
N ASN A 282 -9.65 -29.78 0.50
CA ASN A 282 -10.65 -30.85 0.57
C ASN A 282 -11.62 -30.92 -0.64
N LEU A 283 -11.32 -30.24 -1.75
CA LEU A 283 -11.96 -30.48 -3.05
C LEU A 283 -11.26 -31.62 -3.79
N GLU A 284 -12.03 -32.45 -4.49
CA GLU A 284 -11.49 -33.53 -5.32
C GLU A 284 -10.97 -32.96 -6.65
N PRO A 285 -9.72 -33.25 -7.05
CA PRO A 285 -9.21 -32.80 -8.34
C PRO A 285 -10.03 -33.40 -9.48
N ILE A 286 -10.43 -32.57 -10.43
CA ILE A 286 -11.19 -33.03 -11.60
C ILE A 286 -10.21 -33.55 -12.66
N GLN A 287 -10.14 -34.87 -12.80
CA GLN A 287 -9.12 -35.54 -13.63
C GLN A 287 -9.45 -35.50 -15.14
N ASP A 288 -10.73 -35.45 -15.52
CA ASP A 288 -11.20 -35.51 -16.91
C ASP A 288 -11.96 -34.23 -17.32
N MET A 289 -11.25 -33.11 -17.44
CA MET A 289 -11.84 -31.84 -17.87
C MET A 289 -11.70 -31.63 -19.37
N SER A 290 -12.80 -31.29 -20.04
CA SER A 290 -12.74 -30.84 -21.43
C SER A 290 -11.96 -29.52 -21.54
N SER A 291 -11.51 -29.15 -22.75
CA SER A 291 -10.83 -27.87 -22.97
C SER A 291 -11.70 -26.67 -22.56
N LEU A 292 -13.02 -26.75 -22.78
CA LEU A 292 -13.97 -25.71 -22.38
C LEU A 292 -14.07 -25.63 -20.85
N ASP A 293 -14.15 -26.78 -20.17
CA ASP A 293 -14.25 -26.82 -18.71
C ASP A 293 -12.98 -26.27 -18.06
N ARG A 294 -11.80 -26.56 -18.62
CA ARG A 294 -10.52 -25.97 -18.18
C ARG A 294 -10.51 -24.45 -18.32
N MET A 295 -11.05 -23.92 -19.43
CA MET A 295 -11.15 -22.47 -19.64
C MET A 295 -12.09 -21.83 -18.62
N ILE A 296 -13.23 -22.48 -18.32
CA ILE A 296 -14.18 -22.00 -17.31
C ILE A 296 -13.55 -22.00 -15.92
N GLU A 297 -12.89 -23.09 -15.51
CA GLU A 297 -12.22 -23.18 -14.21
C GLU A 297 -11.10 -22.15 -14.07
N ASN A 298 -10.30 -21.94 -15.12
CA ASN A 298 -9.29 -20.88 -15.11
C ASN A 298 -9.94 -19.50 -14.94
N THR A 299 -11.06 -19.22 -15.62
CA THR A 299 -11.77 -17.94 -15.49
C THR A 299 -12.30 -17.71 -14.06
N ILE A 300 -12.76 -18.77 -13.40
CA ILE A 300 -13.23 -18.69 -12.00
C ILE A 300 -12.07 -18.48 -11.05
N ARG A 301 -10.96 -19.21 -11.25
CA ARG A 301 -9.73 -19.04 -10.48
C ARG A 301 -9.25 -17.60 -10.59
N GLU A 302 -9.15 -17.04 -11.79
CA GLU A 302 -8.75 -15.64 -11.99
C GLU A 302 -9.69 -14.68 -11.28
N ARG A 303 -11.02 -14.89 -11.40
CA ARG A 303 -12.00 -14.07 -10.68
C ARG A 303 -11.79 -14.10 -9.17
N ILE A 304 -11.52 -15.27 -8.58
CA ILE A 304 -11.23 -15.39 -7.15
C ILE A 304 -9.93 -14.66 -6.81
N VAL A 305 -8.89 -14.84 -7.64
CA VAL A 305 -7.60 -14.16 -7.46
C VAL A 305 -7.80 -12.64 -7.47
N ASP A 306 -8.49 -12.10 -8.47
CA ASP A 306 -8.78 -10.67 -8.60
C ASP A 306 -9.69 -10.16 -7.47
N THR A 307 -10.55 -11.00 -6.91
CA THR A 307 -11.40 -10.63 -5.77
C THR A 307 -10.59 -10.51 -4.49
N TYR A 308 -9.69 -11.45 -4.20
CA TYR A 308 -8.82 -11.40 -3.02
C TYR A 308 -7.66 -10.42 -3.14
N ALA A 309 -7.21 -10.08 -4.36
CA ALA A 309 -6.22 -9.05 -4.61
C ALA A 309 -6.70 -7.63 -4.23
N LYS A 310 -8.01 -7.44 -4.00
CA LYS A 310 -8.60 -6.21 -3.44
C LYS A 310 -8.28 -5.96 -1.97
N LEU A 311 -7.97 -7.00 -1.21
CA LEU A 311 -7.68 -6.85 0.21
C LEU A 311 -6.48 -5.92 0.36
N ASP A 312 -6.52 -5.06 1.37
CA ASP A 312 -5.39 -4.19 1.64
C ASP A 312 -4.17 -5.00 2.10
N PRO A 313 -2.95 -4.43 2.03
CA PRO A 313 -1.73 -5.12 2.44
C PRO A 313 -1.78 -5.72 3.85
N ARG A 314 -2.51 -5.11 4.79
CA ARG A 314 -2.57 -5.57 6.17
C ARG A 314 -3.46 -6.81 6.27
N ASP A 315 -4.65 -6.77 5.69
CA ASP A 315 -5.57 -7.91 5.74
C ASP A 315 -5.03 -9.09 4.93
N LEU A 316 -4.46 -8.85 3.75
CA LEU A 316 -3.88 -9.93 2.95
C LEU A 316 -2.68 -10.59 3.64
N MET A 317 -1.79 -9.79 4.24
CA MET A 317 -0.68 -10.31 5.04
C MET A 317 -1.17 -11.08 6.28
N PHE A 318 -2.23 -10.62 6.93
CA PHE A 318 -2.83 -11.34 8.06
C PHE A 318 -3.31 -12.73 7.67
N TYR A 319 -4.02 -12.88 6.55
CA TYR A 319 -4.47 -14.19 6.09
C TYR A 319 -3.30 -15.07 5.64
N PHE A 320 -2.29 -14.50 4.97
CA PHE A 320 -1.07 -15.21 4.58
C PHE A 320 -0.31 -15.79 5.79
N GLU A 321 -0.09 -14.99 6.85
CA GLU A 321 0.60 -15.47 8.05
C GLU A 321 -0.20 -16.52 8.83
N ASN A 322 -1.51 -16.60 8.60
CA ASN A 322 -2.42 -17.47 9.33
C ASN A 322 -3.12 -18.52 8.44
N LEU A 323 -2.60 -18.82 7.25
CA LEU A 323 -3.28 -19.67 6.24
C LEU A 323 -3.87 -20.95 6.85
N PHE A 324 -3.06 -21.71 7.59
CA PHE A 324 -3.47 -22.98 8.22
C PHE A 324 -4.60 -22.83 9.24
N ASN A 325 -4.76 -21.65 9.83
CA ASN A 325 -5.83 -21.36 10.78
C ASN A 325 -7.12 -20.89 10.10
N TYR A 326 -7.10 -20.61 8.80
CA TYR A 326 -8.22 -20.07 8.00
C TYR A 326 -8.59 -21.02 6.85
N PRO A 327 -9.16 -22.21 7.13
CA PRO A 327 -9.72 -23.05 6.08
C PRO A 327 -10.86 -22.31 5.35
N ARG A 328 -11.18 -22.71 4.11
CA ARG A 328 -12.19 -22.05 3.24
C ARG A 328 -13.36 -21.40 3.98
N LYS A 329 -14.14 -22.19 4.73
CA LYS A 329 -15.36 -21.69 5.40
C LYS A 329 -15.06 -20.53 6.36
N ARG A 330 -13.95 -20.62 7.11
CA ARG A 330 -13.53 -19.56 8.05
C ARG A 330 -13.00 -18.36 7.30
N LEU A 331 -12.17 -18.55 6.27
CA LEU A 331 -11.64 -17.47 5.45
C LEU A 331 -12.77 -16.65 4.80
N VAL A 332 -13.67 -17.33 4.09
CA VAL A 332 -14.84 -16.71 3.46
C VAL A 332 -15.69 -15.97 4.50
N THR A 333 -15.99 -16.60 5.63
CA THR A 333 -16.83 -15.98 6.67
C THR A 333 -16.14 -14.74 7.27
N ASP A 334 -14.87 -14.82 7.65
CA ASP A 334 -14.14 -13.70 8.27
C ASP A 334 -13.99 -12.53 7.29
N VAL A 335 -13.66 -12.81 6.03
CA VAL A 335 -13.54 -11.80 4.98
C VAL A 335 -14.87 -11.08 4.75
N ASN A 336 -15.99 -11.80 4.62
CA ASN A 336 -17.30 -11.17 4.43
C ASN A 336 -17.79 -10.41 5.66
N LEU A 337 -17.38 -10.82 6.87
CA LEU A 337 -17.70 -10.07 8.10
C LEU A 337 -16.93 -8.75 8.19
N ARG A 338 -15.66 -8.74 7.74
CA ARG A 338 -14.84 -7.51 7.71
C ARG A 338 -15.16 -6.62 6.51
N HIS A 339 -15.52 -7.24 5.38
CA HIS A 339 -15.78 -6.60 4.10
C HIS A 339 -17.12 -7.05 3.53
N PRO A 340 -18.25 -6.47 4.00
CA PRO A 340 -19.58 -6.88 3.54
C PRO A 340 -19.80 -6.76 2.03
N ASN A 341 -19.08 -5.85 1.37
CA ASN A 341 -19.17 -5.62 -0.07
C ASN A 341 -18.11 -6.38 -0.89
N PHE A 342 -17.42 -7.35 -0.28
CA PHE A 342 -16.27 -8.00 -0.89
C PHE A 342 -16.55 -8.69 -2.22
N SER A 343 -17.70 -9.33 -2.42
CA SER A 343 -18.04 -10.00 -3.70
C SER A 343 -18.72 -9.08 -4.72
N ARG A 344 -18.87 -7.78 -4.43
CA ARG A 344 -19.59 -6.84 -5.32
C ARG A 344 -18.90 -6.67 -6.68
N ASP A 345 -17.58 -6.66 -6.67
CA ASP A 345 -16.71 -6.39 -7.82
C ASP A 345 -15.38 -7.15 -7.71
N GLN A 346 -14.45 -6.89 -8.63
CA GLN A 346 -13.08 -7.38 -8.60
C GLN A 346 -12.10 -6.22 -8.39
N GLU A 347 -10.81 -6.51 -8.26
CA GLU A 347 -9.80 -5.45 -8.25
C GLU A 347 -9.88 -4.60 -9.53
N SER A 348 -9.51 -3.34 -9.39
CA SER A 348 -9.57 -2.32 -10.44
C SER A 348 -8.28 -1.54 -10.57
N LEU A 349 -7.25 -1.90 -9.79
CA LEU A 349 -5.99 -1.18 -9.76
C LEU A 349 -5.25 -1.40 -11.08
N GLU A 350 -5.18 -2.65 -11.54
CA GLU A 350 -4.50 -2.97 -12.80
C GLU A 350 -5.16 -2.25 -13.98
N ALA A 351 -6.50 -2.24 -14.03
CA ALA A 351 -7.26 -1.49 -15.03
C ALA A 351 -7.03 0.03 -14.95
N ALA A 352 -6.93 0.61 -13.74
CA ALA A 352 -6.63 2.02 -13.58
C ALA A 352 -5.21 2.39 -14.05
N VAL A 353 -4.23 1.55 -13.74
CA VAL A 353 -2.85 1.70 -14.22
C VAL A 353 -2.80 1.61 -15.74
N GLN A 354 -3.44 0.58 -16.32
CA GLN A 354 -3.47 0.39 -17.76
C GLN A 354 -4.17 1.55 -18.48
N ALA A 355 -5.29 2.05 -17.94
CA ALA A 355 -5.98 3.21 -18.50
C ALA A 355 -5.07 4.45 -18.60
N VAL A 356 -4.23 4.73 -17.60
CA VAL A 356 -3.27 5.85 -17.66
C VAL A 356 -2.14 5.59 -18.63
N VAL A 357 -1.66 4.36 -18.72
CA VAL A 357 -0.65 3.95 -19.70
C VAL A 357 -1.18 4.15 -21.12
N ASP A 358 -2.44 3.78 -21.38
CA ASP A 358 -3.08 3.94 -22.68
C ASP A 358 -3.31 5.42 -23.05
N GLU A 359 -3.33 6.32 -22.06
CA GLU A 359 -3.40 7.77 -22.27
C GLU A 359 -2.06 8.37 -22.72
N ARG A 360 -0.94 7.64 -22.65
CA ARG A 360 0.42 8.13 -22.96
C ARG A 360 0.84 7.74 -24.39
N PRO A 361 0.77 8.67 -25.38
CA PRO A 361 0.90 8.29 -26.78
C PRO A 361 2.27 7.75 -27.19
N TRP A 362 3.35 8.15 -26.50
CA TRP A 362 4.69 7.64 -26.79
C TRP A 362 4.92 6.21 -26.28
N LEU A 363 4.05 5.68 -25.42
CA LEU A 363 4.11 4.27 -25.02
C LEU A 363 3.59 3.33 -26.10
N TYR A 364 2.90 3.84 -27.14
CA TYR A 364 2.48 3.02 -28.28
C TYR A 364 3.66 2.49 -29.10
N GLU A 365 4.83 3.13 -29.00
CA GLU A 365 6.05 2.70 -29.68
C GLU A 365 6.84 1.65 -28.87
N VAL A 366 6.38 1.31 -27.66
CA VAL A 366 7.01 0.30 -26.81
C VAL A 366 6.26 -1.03 -26.99
N ASP A 367 6.94 -2.02 -27.56
CA ASP A 367 6.36 -3.35 -27.80
C ASP A 367 6.01 -4.09 -26.50
N ASP A 368 6.83 -3.93 -25.45
CA ASP A 368 6.64 -4.59 -24.15
C ASP A 368 6.90 -3.63 -22.98
N LEU A 369 5.83 -3.18 -22.35
CA LEU A 369 5.86 -2.30 -21.18
C LEU A 369 6.52 -2.94 -19.95
N SER A 370 6.61 -4.27 -19.89
CA SER A 370 7.30 -4.94 -18.78
C SER A 370 8.82 -4.75 -18.82
N THR A 371 9.37 -4.45 -20.00
CA THR A 371 10.82 -4.16 -20.18
C THR A 371 11.21 -2.73 -19.81
N VAL A 372 10.20 -1.88 -19.59
CA VAL A 372 10.32 -0.43 -19.41
C VAL A 372 10.56 -0.04 -17.96
N GLY A 373 10.12 -0.87 -17.02
CA GLY A 373 10.28 -0.59 -15.60
C GLY A 373 9.74 -1.71 -14.72
N GLY A 374 10.11 -1.62 -13.44
CA GLY A 374 9.76 -2.62 -12.43
C GLY A 374 10.47 -2.28 -11.13
N ILE A 375 10.19 -3.04 -10.08
CA ILE A 375 10.85 -2.86 -8.78
C ILE A 375 12.30 -3.35 -8.87
N VAL A 376 12.50 -4.47 -9.56
CA VAL A 376 13.76 -5.20 -9.72
C VAL A 376 14.34 -4.95 -11.12
N ASP A 377 15.67 -4.82 -11.20
CA ASP A 377 16.47 -4.78 -12.44
C ASP A 377 15.94 -3.85 -13.56
N VAL A 378 16.15 -2.55 -13.36
CA VAL A 378 15.69 -1.50 -14.29
C VAL A 378 16.70 -1.23 -15.39
N ASN A 379 16.22 -1.20 -16.63
CA ASN A 379 16.97 -0.71 -17.79
C ASN A 379 17.12 0.82 -17.72
N LYS A 380 18.32 1.28 -17.35
CA LYS A 380 18.64 2.70 -17.19
C LYS A 380 18.46 3.54 -18.46
N GLU A 381 18.45 2.92 -19.63
CA GLU A 381 18.44 3.61 -20.92
C GLU A 381 17.09 4.26 -21.27
N CYS A 382 15.99 3.88 -20.61
CA CYS A 382 14.65 4.41 -20.88
C CYS A 382 14.16 5.47 -19.86
N GLU A 383 14.91 5.70 -18.78
CA GLU A 383 14.42 6.33 -17.54
C GLU A 383 13.97 7.81 -17.69
N ASP A 384 14.67 8.64 -18.46
CA ASP A 384 14.49 10.10 -18.36
C ASP A 384 13.13 10.63 -18.82
N ARG A 385 12.56 10.07 -19.90
CA ARG A 385 11.25 10.50 -20.41
C ARG A 385 10.10 9.92 -19.57
N LEU A 386 10.28 8.70 -19.10
CA LEU A 386 9.26 7.95 -18.35
C LEU A 386 9.16 8.39 -16.89
N ASN A 387 10.21 8.99 -16.33
CA ASN A 387 10.23 9.50 -14.96
C ASN A 387 9.47 10.83 -14.80
N ASN A 388 9.15 11.52 -15.90
CA ASN A 388 8.64 12.89 -15.86
C ASN A 388 7.28 13.06 -16.57
N ASP A 389 6.59 11.97 -16.88
CA ASP A 389 5.34 11.99 -17.63
C ASP A 389 4.08 11.80 -16.76
N GLY A 390 4.23 11.97 -15.45
CA GLY A 390 3.11 12.11 -14.52
C GLY A 390 2.42 13.46 -14.66
N SER A 391 1.10 13.48 -14.55
CA SER A 391 0.31 14.69 -14.43
C SER A 391 0.56 15.36 -13.08
N HIS A 392 0.66 16.68 -13.05
CA HIS A 392 0.88 17.40 -11.78
C HIS A 392 -0.38 17.41 -10.90
N ASP A 393 -1.57 17.37 -11.50
CA ASP A 393 -2.85 17.57 -10.82
C ASP A 393 -3.83 16.40 -10.99
N GLY A 394 -3.43 15.35 -11.70
CA GLY A 394 -4.26 14.17 -11.93
C GLY A 394 -5.36 14.41 -12.98
N THR A 395 -5.29 15.52 -13.72
CA THR A 395 -6.20 15.79 -14.84
C THR A 395 -5.80 15.02 -16.10
N ILE A 396 -6.76 14.86 -17.03
CA ILE A 396 -6.56 14.17 -18.31
C ILE A 396 -5.47 14.90 -19.12
N PRO A 397 -4.45 14.20 -19.62
CA PRO A 397 -3.37 14.82 -20.38
C PRO A 397 -3.86 15.34 -21.74
N ALA A 398 -3.36 16.50 -22.17
CA ALA A 398 -3.59 16.99 -23.53
C ALA A 398 -2.87 16.08 -24.56
N PRO A 399 -3.45 15.81 -25.75
CA PRO A 399 -4.66 16.41 -26.33
C PRO A 399 -5.96 15.69 -25.97
N GLY A 400 -5.94 14.77 -24.99
CA GLY A 400 -7.08 13.95 -24.61
C GLY A 400 -8.33 14.78 -24.30
N ALA A 401 -9.41 14.53 -25.05
CA ALA A 401 -10.73 15.05 -24.72
C ALA A 401 -11.46 14.03 -23.83
N PHE A 402 -12.28 14.53 -22.91
CA PHE A 402 -13.12 13.70 -22.05
C PHE A 402 -13.95 12.72 -22.90
N GLN A 403 -13.81 11.43 -22.60
CA GLN A 403 -14.62 10.38 -23.19
C GLN A 403 -15.75 9.97 -22.26
N ARG A 404 -16.89 9.59 -22.85
CA ARG A 404 -17.95 8.94 -22.08
C ARG A 404 -17.54 7.50 -21.80
N PRO A 405 -17.86 6.96 -20.61
CA PRO A 405 -17.61 5.56 -20.32
C PRO A 405 -18.36 4.66 -21.32
N LEU A 406 -17.69 3.61 -21.79
CA LEU A 406 -18.26 2.59 -22.67
C LEU A 406 -19.22 1.67 -21.91
N SER A 407 -18.98 1.45 -20.61
CA SER A 407 -19.76 0.54 -19.79
C SER A 407 -19.84 1.02 -18.34
N ASP A 408 -21.00 0.86 -17.72
CA ASP A 408 -21.20 1.02 -16.28
C ASP A 408 -21.10 -0.32 -15.51
N TRP A 409 -20.71 -1.39 -16.20
CA TRP A 409 -20.63 -2.73 -15.63
C TRP A 409 -19.21 -3.05 -15.17
N ALA A 410 -19.08 -3.49 -13.92
CA ALA A 410 -17.93 -4.24 -13.42
C ALA A 410 -18.34 -5.70 -13.19
N PRO A 411 -17.45 -6.65 -13.50
CA PRO A 411 -17.68 -8.06 -13.26
C PRO A 411 -17.79 -8.31 -11.76
N PRO A 412 -18.76 -9.15 -11.33
CA PRO A 412 -18.89 -9.49 -9.92
C PRO A 412 -17.64 -10.24 -9.44
N GLY A 413 -17.34 -10.06 -8.16
CA GLY A 413 -16.29 -10.82 -7.49
C GLY A 413 -16.74 -12.24 -7.16
N ASP A 414 -15.77 -13.09 -6.81
CA ASP A 414 -15.99 -14.43 -6.28
C ASP A 414 -15.06 -14.64 -5.08
N ASP A 415 -15.65 -14.91 -3.92
CA ASP A 415 -14.90 -15.14 -2.68
C ASP A 415 -14.57 -16.63 -2.46
N GLY A 416 -14.93 -17.50 -3.40
CA GLY A 416 -14.72 -18.95 -3.33
C GLY A 416 -15.82 -19.72 -2.61
N ARG A 417 -16.94 -19.08 -2.22
CA ARG A 417 -18.07 -19.79 -1.59
C ARG A 417 -18.70 -20.83 -2.53
N THR A 418 -18.73 -20.52 -3.82
CA THR A 418 -19.39 -21.31 -4.88
C THR A 418 -18.59 -22.58 -5.22
N LEU A 419 -17.30 -22.63 -4.88
CA LEU A 419 -16.44 -23.79 -5.12
C LEU A 419 -16.99 -25.06 -4.46
N ALA A 420 -17.57 -24.94 -3.26
CA ALA A 420 -18.16 -26.07 -2.56
C ALA A 420 -19.41 -26.60 -3.27
N GLU A 421 -20.28 -25.70 -3.73
CA GLU A 421 -21.51 -26.05 -4.43
C GLU A 421 -21.20 -26.77 -5.74
N ARG A 422 -20.21 -26.29 -6.50
CA ARG A 422 -19.75 -26.92 -7.75
C ARG A 422 -19.21 -28.33 -7.52
N ASP A 423 -18.37 -28.52 -6.50
CA ASP A 423 -17.86 -29.86 -6.16
C ASP A 423 -19.00 -30.82 -5.79
N HIS A 424 -20.00 -30.37 -5.03
CA HIS A 424 -21.21 -31.16 -4.76
C HIS A 424 -21.95 -31.54 -6.04
N PHE A 425 -22.13 -30.61 -6.99
CA PHE A 425 -22.75 -30.90 -8.29
C PHE A 425 -21.93 -31.91 -9.10
N HIS A 426 -20.60 -31.76 -9.18
CA HIS A 426 -19.73 -32.71 -9.88
C HIS A 426 -19.76 -34.10 -9.24
N ARG A 427 -19.78 -34.20 -7.91
CA ARG A 427 -19.92 -35.48 -7.21
C ARG A 427 -21.28 -36.12 -7.47
N TYR A 428 -22.35 -35.32 -7.47
CA TYR A 428 -23.70 -35.80 -7.77
C TYR A 428 -23.80 -36.29 -9.22
N ALA A 429 -23.32 -35.51 -10.19
CA ALA A 429 -23.30 -35.88 -11.60
C ALA A 429 -22.50 -37.17 -11.83
N ARG A 430 -21.32 -37.33 -11.21
CA ARG A 430 -20.55 -38.59 -11.25
C ARG A 430 -21.31 -39.78 -10.68
N ARG A 431 -22.01 -39.62 -9.54
CA ARG A 431 -22.80 -40.72 -8.95
C ARG A 431 -24.01 -41.10 -9.78
N VAL A 432 -24.71 -40.12 -10.36
CA VAL A 432 -25.95 -40.37 -11.12
C VAL A 432 -25.65 -40.86 -12.54
N LEU A 433 -24.64 -40.32 -13.20
CA LEU A 433 -24.26 -40.71 -14.56
C LEU A 433 -23.31 -41.92 -14.59
N GLY A 434 -22.48 -42.10 -13.55
CA GLY A 434 -21.61 -43.27 -13.41
C GLY A 434 -22.35 -44.56 -13.04
N ASN A 435 -23.52 -44.47 -12.42
CA ASN A 435 -24.37 -45.63 -12.10
C ASN A 435 -25.27 -46.09 -13.28
N ASN A 436 -25.17 -45.46 -14.46
CA ASN A 436 -25.92 -45.85 -15.66
C ASN A 436 -25.07 -46.60 -16.70
N LEU A 437 -23.90 -47.11 -16.30
CA LEU A 437 -22.96 -47.84 -17.17
C LEU A 437 -22.57 -49.23 -16.63
N ASP A 438 -23.37 -49.81 -15.73
CA ASP A 438 -23.29 -51.23 -15.35
C ASP A 438 -24.52 -52.02 -15.83
#